data_AF-A0A0S2W347-F1
#
_entry.id   AF-A0A0S2W347-F1
#
_cell.length_a   1.000
_cell.length_b   1.000
_cell.length_c   1.000
_cell.angle_alpha   90.00
_cell.angle_beta   90.00
_cell.angle_gamma   90.00
#
_symmetry.space_group_name_H-M   'P 1'
#
loop_
_entity.id
_entity.type
_entity.pdbx_description
1 polymer ?
#
loop_
_entity_poly.entity_id
_entity_poly.type
_entity_poly.pdbx_seq_one_letter_code
_entity_poly.pdbx_strand_id
1 'polypeptide(L)'
;MTREDYLKELRLRLSHRMTMPELERMMGYYGAYFEEAGPQREAEIIRELGTPEELVRRITEGRIEKALECPDAGSGGRKSSAGALWGVILAVCAAPIAISLAVGLTALTVALGLVVLCAAVGAGAAGVGCIAMGAVAVWAGFAALLGHGIATTMYFVGGGMLTAGIGLLLLGGVVFLVGAALRGAAWLLERVLRRGEARA
;
A
#
# COMPACT_ATOMS: atom_id res chain seq x y z
N MET A 1 -38.94 36.38 -9.44
CA MET A 1 -37.64 36.46 -10.15
C MET A 1 -37.49 35.17 -10.94
N THR A 2 -37.12 35.24 -12.21
CA THR A 2 -36.77 34.04 -12.99
C THR A 2 -35.35 33.61 -12.67
N ARG A 3 -34.98 32.36 -13.00
CA ARG A 3 -33.60 31.87 -12.87
C ARG A 3 -32.59 32.78 -13.58
N GLU A 4 -32.93 33.22 -14.79
CA GLU A 4 -32.07 34.08 -15.61
C GLU A 4 -31.84 35.44 -14.95
N ASP A 5 -32.89 36.04 -14.38
CA ASP A 5 -32.78 37.29 -13.63
C ASP A 5 -31.89 37.12 -12.39
N TYR A 6 -32.06 36.01 -11.67
CA TYR A 6 -31.29 35.71 -10.45
C TYR A 6 -29.79 35.54 -10.75
N LEU A 7 -29.46 34.75 -11.79
CA LEU A 7 -28.08 34.52 -12.21
C LEU A 7 -27.42 35.80 -12.79
N LYS A 8 -28.19 36.63 -13.51
CA LYS A 8 -27.71 37.91 -14.02
C LYS A 8 -27.34 38.88 -12.90
N GLU A 9 -28.17 38.95 -11.86
CA GLU A 9 -27.92 39.79 -10.69
C GLU A 9 -26.74 39.26 -9.85
N LEU A 10 -26.66 37.95 -9.67
CA LEU A 10 -25.53 37.28 -9.02
C LEU A 10 -24.21 37.59 -9.76
N ARG A 11 -24.20 37.50 -11.10
CA ARG A 11 -23.02 37.82 -11.93
C ARG A 11 -22.58 39.26 -11.78
N LEU A 12 -23.51 40.22 -11.81
CA LEU A 12 -23.19 41.64 -11.70
C LEU A 12 -22.53 41.95 -10.35
N ARG A 13 -23.07 41.39 -9.27
CA ARG A 13 -22.57 41.61 -7.91
C ARG A 13 -21.24 40.89 -7.64
N LEU A 14 -21.05 39.69 -8.18
CA LEU A 14 -19.79 38.94 -8.07
C LEU A 14 -18.69 39.52 -8.97
N SER A 15 -19.03 40.11 -10.13
CA SER A 15 -18.04 40.68 -11.06
C SER A 15 -17.22 41.83 -10.46
N HIS A 16 -17.76 42.52 -9.44
CA HIS A 16 -17.05 43.58 -8.74
C HIS A 16 -16.16 43.06 -7.59
N ARG A 17 -16.31 41.79 -7.19
CA ARG A 17 -15.67 41.21 -5.99
C ARG A 17 -14.70 40.07 -6.30
N MET A 18 -14.73 39.50 -7.50
CA MET A 18 -13.93 38.32 -7.87
C MET A 18 -13.27 38.50 -9.24
N THR A 19 -12.26 37.69 -9.54
CA THR A 19 -11.62 37.69 -10.86
C THR A 19 -12.51 37.01 -11.91
N MET A 20 -12.39 37.40 -13.20
CA MET A 20 -13.15 36.79 -14.31
C MET A 20 -13.16 35.25 -14.32
N PRO A 21 -12.05 34.53 -14.13
CA PRO A 21 -12.07 33.06 -14.12
C PRO A 21 -12.80 32.45 -12.92
N GLU A 22 -12.86 33.14 -11.78
CA GLU A 22 -13.63 32.69 -10.61
C GLU A 22 -15.12 32.91 -10.80
N LEU A 23 -15.47 34.07 -11.37
CA LEU A 23 -16.84 34.42 -11.73
C LEU A 23 -17.44 33.37 -12.68
N GLU A 24 -16.72 33.01 -13.74
CA GLU A 24 -17.20 32.04 -14.73
C GLU A 24 -17.39 30.65 -14.13
N ARG A 25 -16.49 30.20 -13.24
CA ARG A 25 -16.66 28.95 -12.49
C ARG A 25 -17.90 28.96 -11.59
N MET A 26 -18.11 30.04 -10.84
CA MET A 26 -19.28 30.17 -9.96
C MET A 26 -20.58 30.19 -10.77
N MET A 27 -20.61 30.94 -11.87
CA MET A 27 -21.77 31.00 -12.76
C MET A 27 -22.04 29.65 -13.43
N GLY A 28 -21.00 28.89 -13.79
CA GLY A 28 -21.13 27.53 -14.33
C GLY A 28 -21.73 26.55 -13.31
N TYR A 29 -21.26 26.59 -12.07
CA TYR A 29 -21.76 25.72 -10.99
C TYR A 29 -23.23 25.98 -10.69
N TYR A 30 -23.61 27.23 -10.41
CA TYR A 30 -25.02 27.56 -10.15
C TYR A 30 -25.88 27.37 -11.41
N GLY A 31 -25.34 27.66 -12.60
CA GLY A 31 -26.01 27.38 -13.87
C GLY A 31 -26.39 25.91 -14.02
N ALA A 32 -25.47 24.99 -13.73
CA ALA A 32 -25.69 23.54 -13.76
C ALA A 32 -26.65 23.08 -12.64
N TYR A 33 -26.55 23.66 -11.45
CA TYR A 33 -27.45 23.35 -10.33
C TYR A 33 -28.92 23.67 -10.65
N PHE A 34 -29.16 24.79 -11.32
CA PHE A 34 -30.50 25.14 -11.79
C PHE A 34 -30.96 24.31 -13.00
N GLU A 35 -30.05 23.88 -13.90
CA GLU A 35 -30.38 22.95 -14.99
C GLU A 35 -30.83 21.58 -14.45
N GLU A 36 -30.10 21.03 -13.48
CA GLU A 36 -30.37 19.70 -12.91
C GLU A 36 -31.72 19.64 -12.19
N ALA A 37 -32.16 20.76 -11.63
CA ALA A 37 -33.44 20.87 -10.95
C ALA A 37 -34.65 21.04 -11.90
N GLY A 38 -34.40 21.57 -13.10
CA GLY A 38 -35.43 21.84 -14.11
C GLY A 38 -36.41 22.96 -13.76
N PRO A 39 -37.26 23.38 -14.73
CA PRO A 39 -38.14 24.55 -14.62
C PRO A 39 -39.21 24.45 -13.51
N GLN A 40 -39.44 23.25 -12.98
CA GLN A 40 -40.43 23.00 -11.92
C GLN A 40 -39.89 23.33 -10.52
N ARG A 41 -38.57 23.30 -10.31
CA ARG A 41 -37.93 23.53 -9.00
C ARG A 41 -37.10 24.81 -8.92
N GLU A 42 -37.09 25.64 -9.97
CA GLU A 42 -36.37 26.93 -9.95
C GLU A 42 -36.86 27.84 -8.82
N ALA A 43 -38.17 27.92 -8.59
CA ALA A 43 -38.76 28.74 -7.53
C ALA A 43 -38.45 28.20 -6.12
N GLU A 44 -38.24 26.89 -5.98
CA GLU A 44 -37.84 26.23 -4.72
C GLU A 44 -36.38 26.58 -4.40
N ILE A 45 -35.51 26.44 -5.39
CA ILE A 45 -34.07 26.72 -5.27
C ILE A 45 -33.80 28.20 -4.98
N ILE A 46 -34.54 29.12 -5.59
CA ILE A 46 -34.41 30.56 -5.29
C ILE A 46 -34.77 30.83 -3.81
N ARG A 47 -35.72 30.10 -3.23
CA ARG A 47 -36.06 30.22 -1.80
C ARG A 47 -34.98 29.60 -0.90
N GLU A 48 -34.35 28.52 -1.35
CA GLU A 48 -33.27 27.83 -0.63
C GLU A 48 -31.96 28.62 -0.64
N LEU A 49 -31.58 29.16 -1.80
CA LEU A 49 -30.38 30.00 -1.97
C LEU A 49 -30.54 31.39 -1.34
N GLY A 50 -31.79 31.86 -1.15
CA GLY A 50 -32.09 33.16 -0.59
C GLY A 50 -31.93 34.30 -1.60
N THR A 51 -31.66 35.52 -1.12
CA THR A 51 -31.44 36.66 -2.01
C THR A 51 -30.05 36.61 -2.65
N PRO A 52 -29.88 37.13 -3.88
CA PRO A 52 -28.57 37.11 -4.54
C PRO A 52 -27.51 37.89 -3.75
N GLU A 53 -27.90 38.89 -2.95
CA GLU A 53 -26.97 39.61 -2.07
C GLU A 53 -26.44 38.73 -0.92
N GLU A 54 -27.32 37.93 -0.32
CA GLU A 54 -26.98 37.02 0.78
C GLU A 54 -26.03 35.94 0.29
N LEU A 55 -26.28 35.41 -0.91
CA LEU A 55 -25.43 34.41 -1.56
C LEU A 55 -24.05 34.99 -1.90
N VAL A 56 -23.98 36.19 -2.48
CA VAL A 56 -22.72 36.92 -2.73
C VAL A 56 -21.92 37.10 -1.44
N ARG A 57 -22.60 37.51 -0.37
CA ARG A 57 -21.96 37.69 0.94
C ARG A 57 -21.42 36.37 1.46
N ARG A 58 -22.17 35.27 1.39
CA ARG A 58 -21.72 33.93 1.83
C ARG A 58 -20.56 33.39 1.00
N ILE A 59 -20.55 33.64 -0.31
CA ILE A 59 -19.44 33.29 -1.22
C ILE A 59 -18.19 34.12 -0.87
N THR A 60 -18.34 35.43 -0.68
CA THR A 60 -17.23 36.35 -0.37
C THR A 60 -16.65 36.15 1.03
N GLU A 61 -17.48 35.75 2.00
CA GLU A 61 -17.06 35.44 3.38
C GLU A 61 -16.32 34.09 3.50
N GLY A 62 -16.06 33.38 2.40
CA GLY A 62 -15.32 32.10 2.40
C GLY A 62 -16.06 30.94 3.08
N ARG A 63 -17.35 31.10 3.43
CA ARG A 63 -18.15 30.03 4.03
C ARG A 63 -18.52 28.93 3.04
N ILE A 64 -18.48 29.22 1.74
CA ILE A 64 -18.77 28.26 0.66
C ILE A 64 -17.47 27.72 0.02
N GLU A 65 -16.32 28.39 0.18
CA GLU A 65 -15.02 27.84 -0.26
C GLU A 65 -14.72 26.49 0.41
N LYS A 66 -15.09 26.32 1.68
CA LYS A 66 -14.97 25.05 2.40
C LYS A 66 -15.87 23.91 1.90
N ALA A 67 -16.91 24.21 1.11
CA ALA A 67 -17.76 23.18 0.48
C ALA A 67 -17.28 22.82 -0.94
N LEU A 68 -16.48 23.69 -1.57
CA LEU A 68 -15.71 23.35 -2.76
C LEU A 68 -14.39 22.63 -2.40
N GLU A 69 -13.83 22.91 -1.22
CA GLU A 69 -12.63 22.26 -0.69
C GLU A 69 -12.99 21.08 0.22
N CYS A 70 -13.24 19.90 -0.35
CA CYS A 70 -12.70 18.61 0.14
C CYS A 70 -13.24 17.43 -0.71
N PRO A 71 -12.47 16.33 -0.88
CA PRO A 71 -11.29 15.96 -0.10
C PRO A 71 -10.04 15.64 -0.94
N ASP A 72 -8.93 16.32 -0.66
CA ASP A 72 -7.63 15.66 -0.80
C ASP A 72 -6.75 16.00 0.40
N ALA A 73 -6.40 14.94 1.11
CA ALA A 73 -5.58 14.97 2.30
C ALA A 73 -4.11 15.20 1.93
N GLY A 74 -3.42 16.00 2.74
CA GLY A 74 -1.94 15.96 2.82
C GLY A 74 -1.22 17.21 2.31
N SER A 75 -1.31 18.28 3.10
CA SER A 75 -0.27 19.28 3.38
C SER A 75 0.82 19.58 2.33
N GLY A 76 0.84 20.86 1.90
CA GLY A 76 2.08 21.64 1.92
C GLY A 76 2.46 22.33 0.62
N GLY A 77 2.17 23.65 0.54
CA GLY A 77 2.93 24.55 -0.34
C GLY A 77 2.13 25.15 -1.50
N ARG A 78 1.44 26.25 -1.23
CA ARG A 78 0.79 27.12 -2.22
C ARG A 78 1.81 27.71 -3.21
N LYS A 79 1.86 27.23 -4.46
CA LYS A 79 2.16 28.07 -5.65
C LYS A 79 1.70 27.43 -6.99
N SER A 80 0.80 28.15 -7.65
CA SER A 80 0.24 27.93 -9.00
C SER A 80 -0.79 26.79 -9.14
N SER A 81 -1.99 27.16 -9.62
CA SER A 81 -3.05 26.25 -10.06
C SER A 81 -2.61 25.27 -11.17
N ALA A 82 -1.51 25.57 -11.87
CA ALA A 82 -0.88 24.66 -12.82
C ALA A 82 -0.17 23.48 -12.14
N GLY A 83 0.39 23.67 -10.94
CA GLY A 83 1.03 22.60 -10.16
C GLY A 83 0.03 21.57 -9.60
N ALA A 84 -1.20 22.01 -9.31
CA ALA A 84 -2.28 21.11 -8.89
C ALA A 84 -2.77 20.24 -10.06
N LEU A 85 -2.96 20.81 -11.26
CA LEU A 85 -3.28 20.05 -12.47
C LEU A 85 -2.13 19.11 -12.89
N TRP A 86 -0.89 19.57 -12.78
CA TRP A 86 0.29 18.73 -13.01
C TRP A 86 0.38 17.60 -11.99
N GLY A 87 0.01 17.86 -10.73
CA GLY A 87 -0.10 16.87 -9.67
C GLY A 87 -1.19 15.83 -9.94
N VAL A 88 -2.35 16.23 -10.47
CA VAL A 88 -3.44 15.30 -10.85
C VAL A 88 -3.04 14.45 -12.05
N ILE A 89 -2.39 15.02 -13.08
CA ILE A 89 -1.87 14.26 -14.23
C ILE A 89 -0.77 13.29 -13.77
N LEU A 90 0.14 13.73 -12.88
CA LEU A 90 1.12 12.84 -12.27
C LEU A 90 0.46 11.78 -11.40
N ALA A 91 -0.62 12.09 -10.69
CA ALA A 91 -1.32 11.12 -9.86
C ALA A 91 -2.04 10.07 -10.71
N VAL A 92 -2.67 10.47 -11.82
CA VAL A 92 -3.30 9.54 -12.77
C VAL A 92 -2.26 8.67 -13.48
N CYS A 93 -1.08 9.19 -13.82
CA CYS A 93 0.02 8.40 -14.37
C CYS A 93 0.77 7.57 -13.31
N ALA A 94 0.84 8.04 -12.06
CA ALA A 94 1.49 7.34 -10.96
C ALA A 94 0.58 6.28 -10.34
N ALA A 95 -0.74 6.40 -10.46
CA ALA A 95 -1.72 5.43 -9.99
C ALA A 95 -1.50 4.01 -10.58
N PRO A 96 -1.39 3.80 -11.90
CA PRO A 96 -1.12 2.47 -12.46
C PRO A 96 0.25 1.94 -12.03
N ILE A 97 1.24 2.83 -11.87
CA ILE A 97 2.58 2.47 -11.38
C ILE A 97 2.52 2.05 -9.90
N ALA A 98 1.78 2.77 -9.07
CA ALA A 98 1.63 2.49 -7.65
C ALA A 98 0.87 1.17 -7.40
N ILE A 99 -0.19 0.92 -8.17
CA ILE A 99 -0.94 -0.34 -8.12
C ILE A 99 -0.06 -1.50 -8.60
N SER A 100 0.68 -1.32 -9.70
CA SER A 100 1.61 -2.35 -10.21
C SER A 100 2.75 -2.63 -9.23
N LEU A 101 3.30 -1.60 -8.59
CA LEU A 101 4.31 -1.78 -7.54
C LEU A 101 3.75 -2.48 -6.30
N ALA A 102 2.51 -2.17 -5.90
CA ALA A 102 1.88 -2.79 -4.74
C ALA A 102 1.71 -4.30 -4.96
N VAL A 103 1.18 -4.70 -6.13
CA VAL A 103 1.04 -6.11 -6.52
C VAL A 103 2.41 -6.79 -6.67
N GLY A 104 3.39 -6.09 -7.25
CA GLY A 104 4.75 -6.59 -7.38
C GLY A 104 5.41 -6.85 -6.02
N LEU A 105 5.25 -5.93 -5.06
CA LEU A 105 5.79 -6.09 -3.71
C LEU A 105 5.14 -7.27 -2.98
N THR A 106 3.81 -7.39 -3.04
CA THR A 106 3.11 -8.50 -2.38
C THR A 106 3.51 -9.83 -3.01
N ALA A 107 3.53 -9.92 -4.34
CA ALA A 107 4.01 -11.10 -5.05
C ALA A 107 5.46 -11.46 -4.67
N LEU A 108 6.36 -10.48 -4.57
CA LEU A 108 7.74 -10.70 -4.15
C LEU A 108 7.83 -11.24 -2.71
N THR A 109 7.05 -10.69 -1.78
CA THR A 109 7.03 -11.18 -0.39
C THR A 109 6.52 -12.62 -0.29
N VAL A 110 5.48 -12.95 -1.05
CA VAL A 110 4.92 -14.32 -1.10
C VAL A 110 5.92 -15.28 -1.73
N ALA A 111 6.54 -14.89 -2.84
CA ALA A 111 7.56 -15.70 -3.51
C ALA A 111 8.77 -15.95 -2.60
N LEU A 112 9.25 -14.92 -1.91
CA LEU A 112 10.36 -15.05 -0.96
C LEU A 112 9.98 -15.98 0.21
N GLY A 113 8.76 -15.85 0.74
CA GLY A 113 8.24 -16.76 1.77
C GLY A 113 8.18 -18.21 1.29
N LEU A 114 7.72 -18.45 0.06
CA LEU A 114 7.66 -19.77 -0.54
C LEU A 114 9.05 -20.38 -0.74
N VAL A 115 10.02 -19.60 -1.22
CA VAL A 115 11.40 -20.04 -1.39
C VAL A 115 12.01 -20.45 -0.04
N VAL A 116 11.80 -19.65 1.00
CA VAL A 116 12.26 -19.97 2.36
C VAL A 116 11.59 -21.25 2.87
N LEU A 117 10.29 -21.43 2.64
CA LEU A 117 9.57 -22.63 3.04
C LEU A 117 10.12 -23.88 2.32
N CYS A 118 10.28 -23.83 1.01
CA CYS A 118 10.85 -24.93 0.22
C CYS A 118 12.28 -25.26 0.67
N ALA A 119 13.11 -24.24 0.92
CA ALA A 119 14.47 -24.43 1.44
C ALA A 119 14.45 -25.08 2.84
N ALA A 120 13.55 -24.65 3.72
CA ALA A 120 13.41 -25.22 5.05
C ALA A 120 12.98 -26.69 5.01
N VAL A 121 11.99 -27.03 4.18
CA VAL A 121 11.52 -28.41 4.01
C VAL A 121 12.60 -29.28 3.38
N GLY A 122 13.28 -28.79 2.33
CA GLY A 122 14.34 -29.52 1.65
C GLY A 122 15.55 -29.78 2.55
N ALA A 123 16.02 -28.76 3.26
CA ALA A 123 17.13 -28.91 4.21
C ALA A 123 16.75 -29.75 5.44
N GLY A 124 15.50 -29.66 5.92
CA GLY A 124 14.99 -30.52 6.96
C GLY A 124 14.97 -32.00 6.54
N ALA A 125 14.43 -32.30 5.36
CA ALA A 125 14.41 -33.66 4.82
C ALA A 125 15.83 -34.22 4.59
N ALA A 126 16.73 -33.39 4.04
CA ALA A 126 18.13 -33.76 3.86
C ALA A 126 18.84 -34.00 5.21
N GLY A 127 18.58 -33.16 6.22
CA GLY A 127 19.14 -33.33 7.57
C GLY A 127 18.68 -34.63 8.23
N VAL A 128 17.39 -34.94 8.18
CA VAL A 128 16.84 -36.22 8.68
C VAL A 128 17.43 -37.41 7.92
N GLY A 129 17.57 -37.29 6.59
CA GLY A 129 18.22 -38.30 5.77
C GLY A 129 19.68 -38.56 6.17
N CYS A 130 20.47 -37.49 6.36
CA CYS A 130 21.86 -37.60 6.81
C CYS A 130 21.98 -38.25 8.20
N ILE A 131 21.09 -37.92 9.13
CA ILE A 131 21.08 -38.51 10.48
C ILE A 131 20.74 -40.01 10.40
N ALA A 132 19.73 -40.39 9.62
CA ALA A 132 19.36 -41.80 9.44
C ALA A 132 20.48 -42.60 8.77
N MET A 133 21.10 -42.04 7.73
CA MET A 133 22.22 -42.68 7.02
C MET A 133 23.46 -42.80 7.92
N GLY A 134 23.74 -41.78 8.74
CA GLY A 134 24.80 -41.82 9.75
C GLY A 134 24.55 -42.90 10.81
N ALA A 135 23.31 -43.04 11.30
CA ALA A 135 22.96 -44.08 12.26
C ALA A 135 23.12 -45.49 11.68
N VAL A 136 22.70 -45.70 10.42
CA VAL A 136 22.91 -46.97 9.72
C VAL A 136 24.40 -47.24 9.50
N ALA A 137 25.19 -46.23 9.14
CA ALA A 137 26.64 -46.36 8.98
C ALA A 137 27.35 -46.73 10.29
N VAL A 138 26.92 -46.17 11.42
CA VAL A 138 27.45 -46.52 12.76
C VAL A 138 27.05 -47.96 13.14
N TRP A 139 25.80 -48.37 12.88
CA TRP A 139 25.36 -49.75 13.12
C TRP A 139 26.13 -50.75 12.26
N ALA A 140 26.26 -50.48 10.96
CA ALA A 140 27.01 -51.31 10.03
C ALA A 140 28.51 -51.36 10.38
N GLY A 141 29.08 -50.23 10.81
CA GLY A 141 30.45 -50.16 11.34
C GLY A 141 30.62 -51.03 12.59
N PHE A 142 29.69 -50.98 13.54
CA PHE A 142 29.75 -51.82 14.74
C PHE A 142 29.57 -53.31 14.45
N ALA A 143 28.77 -53.68 13.44
CA ALA A 143 28.68 -55.06 12.97
C ALA A 143 29.97 -55.50 12.24
N ALA A 144 30.64 -54.61 11.50
CA ALA A 144 31.90 -54.88 10.81
C ALA A 144 33.11 -55.06 11.75
N LEU A 145 33.02 -54.51 12.98
CA LEU A 145 33.98 -54.71 14.08
C LEU A 145 34.18 -56.20 14.42
N LEU A 146 33.17 -57.04 14.20
CA LEU A 146 33.21 -58.49 14.44
C LEU A 146 33.87 -59.29 13.30
N GLY A 147 34.19 -58.69 12.14
CA GLY A 147 34.63 -59.45 10.96
C GLY A 147 35.76 -58.87 10.10
N HIS A 148 36.01 -57.56 10.08
CA HIS A 148 36.88 -56.93 9.06
C HIS A 148 37.98 -55.98 9.59
N GLY A 149 38.21 -55.93 10.91
CA GLY A 149 39.36 -55.23 11.52
C GLY A 149 39.15 -53.73 11.80
N ILE A 150 39.98 -53.20 12.70
CA ILE A 150 39.81 -51.90 13.39
C ILE A 150 39.81 -50.68 12.44
N ALA A 151 40.53 -50.78 11.31
CA ALA A 151 40.66 -49.69 10.34
C ALA A 151 39.33 -49.34 9.64
N THR A 152 38.51 -50.34 9.31
CA THR A 152 37.21 -50.13 8.66
C THR A 152 36.23 -49.44 9.60
N THR A 153 36.25 -49.80 10.88
CA THR A 153 35.36 -49.22 11.88
C THR A 153 35.67 -47.77 12.22
N MET A 154 36.95 -47.38 12.18
CA MET A 154 37.34 -45.98 12.40
C MET A 154 36.86 -45.08 11.23
N TYR A 155 36.88 -45.60 9.99
CA TYR A 155 36.37 -44.89 8.82
C TYR A 155 34.85 -44.73 8.85
N PHE A 156 34.10 -45.78 9.20
CA PHE A 156 32.63 -45.73 9.28
C PHE A 156 32.13 -44.86 10.44
N VAL A 157 32.75 -44.94 11.62
CA VAL A 157 32.39 -44.10 12.77
C VAL A 157 32.71 -42.62 12.49
N GLY A 158 33.89 -42.33 11.94
CA GLY A 158 34.27 -40.97 11.55
C GLY A 158 33.35 -40.39 10.46
N GLY A 159 33.05 -41.18 9.43
CA GLY A 159 32.12 -40.79 8.36
C GLY A 159 30.69 -40.56 8.86
N GLY A 160 30.21 -41.40 9.78
CA GLY A 160 28.91 -41.25 10.44
C GLY A 160 28.83 -39.98 11.30
N MET A 161 29.89 -39.65 12.01
CA MET A 161 29.94 -38.44 12.85
C MET A 161 30.03 -37.14 12.02
N LEU A 162 30.77 -37.16 10.91
CA LEU A 162 30.82 -36.04 9.97
C LEU A 162 29.47 -35.80 9.28
N THR A 163 28.81 -36.87 8.82
CA THR A 163 27.48 -36.77 8.20
C THR A 163 26.41 -36.34 9.19
N ALA A 164 26.44 -36.84 10.42
CA ALA A 164 25.57 -36.36 11.50
C ALA A 164 25.84 -34.88 11.82
N GLY A 165 27.10 -34.44 11.84
CA GLY A 165 27.49 -33.05 12.04
C GLY A 165 26.98 -32.12 10.93
N ILE A 166 27.09 -32.53 9.66
CA ILE A 166 26.52 -31.79 8.52
C ILE A 166 24.99 -31.73 8.62
N GLY A 167 24.33 -32.83 9.01
CA GLY A 167 22.89 -32.86 9.24
C GLY A 167 22.43 -31.89 10.34
N LEU A 168 23.18 -31.80 11.45
CA LEU A 168 22.89 -30.87 12.54
C LEU A 168 23.13 -29.41 12.12
N LEU A 169 24.17 -29.14 11.34
CA LEU A 169 24.44 -27.82 10.75
C LEU A 169 23.31 -27.39 9.82
N LEU A 170 22.79 -28.30 8.98
CA LEU A 170 21.65 -28.05 8.12
C LEU A 170 20.40 -27.71 8.93
N LEU A 171 20.11 -28.46 9.99
CA LEU A 171 18.99 -28.18 10.90
C LEU A 171 19.14 -26.81 11.60
N GLY A 172 20.32 -26.49 12.11
CA GLY A 172 20.62 -25.17 12.69
C GLY A 172 20.43 -24.04 11.67
N GLY A 173 20.86 -24.27 10.42
CA GLY A 173 20.65 -23.36 9.30
C GLY A 173 19.16 -23.10 9.02
N VAL A 174 18.32 -24.14 9.05
CA VAL A 174 16.86 -24.01 8.88
C VAL A 174 16.24 -23.17 9.99
N VAL A 175 16.58 -23.44 11.25
CA VAL A 175 16.05 -22.66 12.39
C VAL A 175 16.48 -21.20 12.30
N PHE A 176 17.73 -20.94 11.90
CA PHE A 176 18.21 -19.58 11.65
C PHE A 176 17.45 -18.90 10.50
N LEU A 177 17.20 -19.62 9.40
CA LEU A 177 16.45 -19.11 8.24
C LEU A 177 15.00 -18.75 8.60
N VAL A 178 14.34 -19.61 9.39
CA VAL A 178 12.99 -19.35 9.91
C VAL A 178 13.00 -18.14 10.84
N GLY A 179 13.97 -18.04 11.76
CA GLY A 179 14.12 -16.88 12.63
C GLY A 179 14.38 -15.57 11.87
N ALA A 180 15.20 -15.62 10.81
CA ALA A 180 15.44 -14.48 9.93
C ALA A 180 14.18 -14.08 9.14
N ALA A 181 13.42 -15.07 8.64
CA ALA A 181 12.16 -14.83 7.95
C ALA A 181 11.10 -14.22 8.87
N LEU A 182 10.98 -14.70 10.12
CA LEU A 182 10.09 -14.13 11.13
C LEU A 182 10.48 -12.69 11.50
N ARG A 183 11.79 -12.40 11.65
CA ARG A 183 12.27 -11.03 11.85
C ARG A 183 11.99 -10.14 10.63
N GLY A 184 12.16 -10.68 9.42
CA GLY A 184 11.82 -9.98 8.19
C GLY A 184 10.33 -9.65 8.09
N ALA A 185 9.46 -10.62 8.42
CA ALA A 185 8.02 -10.42 8.47
C ALA A 185 7.60 -9.40 9.54
N ALA A 186 8.18 -9.48 10.74
CA ALA A 186 7.94 -8.51 11.81
C ALA A 186 8.38 -7.09 11.43
N TRP A 187 9.53 -6.95 10.77
CA TRP A 187 10.02 -5.66 10.29
C TRP A 187 9.14 -5.09 9.17
N LEU A 188 8.63 -5.93 8.26
CA LEU A 188 7.68 -5.52 7.24
C LEU A 188 6.35 -5.05 7.85
N LEU A 189 5.83 -5.78 8.85
CA LEU A 189 4.65 -5.39 9.61
C LEU A 189 4.85 -4.02 10.28
N GLU A 190 5.98 -3.81 10.95
CA GLU A 190 6.29 -2.53 11.59
C GLU A 190 6.40 -1.39 10.57
N ARG A 191 6.97 -1.67 9.39
CA ARG A 191 7.09 -0.69 8.30
C ARG A 191 5.75 -0.35 7.67
N VAL A 192 4.81 -1.30 7.60
CA VAL A 192 3.44 -1.07 7.13
C VAL A 192 2.62 -0.32 8.18
N LEU A 193 2.72 -0.68 9.46
CA LEU A 193 2.05 0.03 10.57
C LEU A 193 2.52 1.48 10.68
N ARG A 194 3.83 1.75 10.61
CA ARG A 194 4.36 3.13 10.61
C ARG A 194 3.89 3.96 9.41
N ARG A 195 3.59 3.33 8.26
CA ARG A 195 2.98 4.01 7.12
C ARG A 195 1.48 4.27 7.30
N GLY A 196 0.80 3.46 8.12
CA GLY A 196 -0.59 3.67 8.50
C GLY A 196 -0.76 4.86 9.44
N GLU A 197 0.12 4.99 10.45
CA GLU A 197 0.07 6.11 11.40
C GLU A 197 0.45 7.45 10.75
N ALA A 198 1.24 7.47 9.69
CA ALA A 198 1.52 8.70 8.93
C ALA A 198 0.32 9.18 8.09
N ARG A 199 -0.79 8.43 8.04
CA ARG A 199 -2.03 8.77 7.32
C ARG A 199 -3.22 9.04 8.24
N ALA A 200 -3.08 8.86 9.55
CA ALA A 200 -4.10 9.17 10.56
C ALA A 200 -3.78 10.52 11.23
#